data_AF-A0A849M483-F1
#
_entry.id   AF-A0A849M483-F1
#
_cell.length_a   1.000
_cell.length_b   1.000
_cell.length_c   1.000
_cell.angle_alpha   90.00
_cell.angle_beta   90.00
_cell.angle_gamma   90.00
#
_symmetry.space_group_name_H-M   'P 1'
#
loop_
_entity.id
_entity.type
_entity.pdbx_description
1 polymer ?
#
loop_
_entity_poly.entity_id
_entity_poly.type
_entity_poly.pdbx_seq_one_letter_code
_entity_poly.pdbx_strand_id
1 'polypeptide(L)' 'MEVIFILIGASFSVALGFLIAFLFSVKKGQFDDQETPAIRMLFDDEIKK' A
#
# COMPACT_ATOMS: atom_id res chain seq x y z
N MET A 1 29.17 22.22 4.32
CA MET A 1 27.75 22.63 4.44
C MET A 1 26.94 22.32 3.17
N GLU A 2 27.54 22.38 1.99
CA GLU A 2 26.86 22.06 0.71
C GLU A 2 26.28 20.63 0.64
N VAL A 3 27.00 19.63 1.16
CA VAL A 3 26.55 18.22 1.20
C VAL A 3 25.25 18.02 1.99
N ILE A 4 25.02 18.84 3.02
CA ILE A 4 23.81 18.73 3.86
C ILE A 4 22.56 19.04 3.03
N PHE A 5 22.61 20.03 2.12
CA PHE A 5 21.48 20.36 1.25
C PHE A 5 21.13 19.21 0.29
N ILE A 6 22.16 18.53 -0.24
CA ILE A 6 21.97 17.35 -1.10
C ILE A 6 21.32 16.21 -0.31
N LEU A 7 21.79 15.95 0.91
CA LEU A 7 21.24 14.90 1.78
C LEU A 7 19.79 15.18 2.19
N ILE A 8 19.46 16.44 2.49
CA ILE A 8 18.08 16.87 2.78
C ILE A 8 17.19 16.64 1.56
N GLY A 9 17.62 17.06 0.37
CA GLY A 9 16.86 16.84 -0.86
C GLY A 9 16.62 15.36 -1.13
N ALA A 10 17.67 14.53 -1.07
CA ALA A 10 17.60 13.10 -1.31
C ALA A 10 16.66 12.39 -0.30
N SER A 11 16.82 12.66 1.00
CA SER A 11 15.96 12.07 2.04
C SER A 11 14.50 12.50 1.91
N PHE A 12 14.25 13.77 1.59
CA PHE A 12 12.90 14.28 1.36
C PHE A 12 12.24 13.63 0.14
N SER A 13 12.97 13.49 -0.98
CA SER A 13 12.47 12.78 -2.16
C SER A 13 12.11 11.33 -1.87
N VAL A 14 12.95 10.61 -1.12
CA VAL A 14 12.66 9.23 -0.71
C VAL A 14 11.42 9.17 0.18
N ALA A 15 11.32 10.05 1.18
CA ALA A 15 10.16 10.11 2.07
C ALA A 15 8.85 10.37 1.31
N LEU A 16 8.85 11.34 0.37
CA LEU A 16 7.69 11.62 -0.48
C LEU A 16 7.34 10.42 -1.37
N GLY A 17 8.34 9.76 -1.95
CA GLY A 17 8.14 8.57 -2.77
C GLY A 17 7.43 7.45 -2.02
N PHE A 18 7.89 7.17 -0.79
CA PHE A 18 7.23 6.20 0.09
C PHE A 18 5.80 6.62 0.46
N LEU A 19 5.57 7.90 0.77
CA LEU A 19 4.24 8.39 1.09
C LEU A 19 3.27 8.23 -0.09
N ILE A 20 3.68 8.60 -1.31
CA ILE A 20 2.84 8.47 -2.50
C ILE A 20 2.54 6.99 -2.79
N ALA A 21 3.55 6.11 -2.70
CA ALA A 21 3.37 4.68 -2.88
C ALA A 21 2.40 4.10 -1.84
N PHE A 22 2.50 4.53 -0.58
CA PHE A 22 1.59 4.14 0.48
C PHE A 22 0.14 4.58 0.20
N LEU A 23 -0.08 5.85 -0.17
CA LEU A 23 -1.42 6.36 -0.50
C LEU A 23 -2.02 5.61 -1.71
N PHE A 24 -1.20 5.30 -2.71
CA PHE A 24 -1.63 4.50 -3.86
C PHE A 24 -2.02 3.07 -3.45
N SER A 25 -1.23 2.42 -2.60
CA SER A 25 -1.52 1.06 -2.08
C SER A 25 -2.84 1.01 -1.33
N VAL A 26 -3.07 1.98 -0.43
CA VAL A 26 -4.34 2.09 0.33
C VAL A 26 -5.51 2.33 -0.62
N LYS A 27 -5.38 3.27 -1.57
CA LYS A 27 -6.45 3.56 -2.54
C LYS A 27 -6.76 2.39 -3.46
N LYS A 28 -5.77 1.53 -3.76
CA LYS A 28 -5.94 0.33 -4.60
C LYS A 28 -6.68 -0.79 -3.85
N GLY A 29 -6.95 -0.66 -2.56
CA GLY A 29 -7.63 -1.70 -1.79
C GLY A 29 -6.74 -2.92 -1.54
N GLN A 30 -5.41 -2.76 -1.55
CA GLN A 30 -4.49 -3.87 -1.27
C GLN A 30 -4.72 -4.51 0.12
N PHE A 31 -5.32 -3.75 1.04
CA PHE A 31 -5.65 -4.18 2.40
C PHE A 31 -7.10 -4.67 2.55
N ASP A 32 -7.87 -4.72 1.47
CA ASP A 32 -9.27 -5.15 1.51
C ASP A 32 -9.42 -6.69 1.54
N ASP A 33 -8.33 -7.41 1.27
CA ASP A 33 -8.28 -8.88 1.36
C ASP A 33 -8.06 -9.34 2.81
N GLN A 34 -9.07 -9.10 3.67
CA GLN A 34 -9.04 -9.44 5.10
C GLN A 34 -9.46 -10.89 5.39
N GLU A 35 -10.18 -11.51 4.45
CA GLU A 35 -10.68 -12.87 4.60
C GLU A 35 -9.73 -13.87 3.94
N THR A 36 -9.30 -14.88 4.70
CA THR A 36 -8.41 -15.90 4.14
C THR A 36 -9.07 -16.64 2.97
N PRO A 37 -8.29 -17.07 1.96
CA PRO A 37 -8.83 -17.77 0.80
C PRO A 37 -9.70 -18.98 1.16
N ALA A 38 -9.36 -19.70 2.23
CA ALA A 38 -10.12 -20.86 2.70
C ALA A 38 -11.55 -20.51 3.13
N ILE A 39 -11.74 -19.37 3.81
CA ILE A 39 -13.05 -18.88 4.25
C ILE A 39 -13.85 -18.39 3.05
N ARG A 40 -13.23 -17.61 2.15
CA ARG A 40 -13.87 -17.13 0.92
C ARG A 40 -14.44 -18.28 0.10
N MET A 41 -13.65 -19.33 -0.14
CA MET A 41 -14.06 -20.49 -0.94
C MET A 41 -15.24 -21.26 -0.32
N LEU A 42 -15.39 -21.25 1.01
CA LEU A 42 -16.48 -21.95 1.68
C LEU A 42 -17.85 -21.27 1.46
N PHE A 43 -17.85 -19.94 1.31
CA PHE A 43 -19.07 -19.14 1.21
C PHE A 43 -19.34 -18.62 -0.22
N ASP A 44 -18.40 -18.76 -1.15
CA ASP A 44 -18.52 -18.33 -2.55
C ASP A 44 -19.69 -19.03 -3.28
N ASP A 45 -20.03 -20.26 -2.85
CA ASP A 45 -21.12 -21.06 -3.41
C ASP A 45 -22.51 -20.68 -2.86
N GLU A 46 -22.60 -20.01 -1.70
CA GLU A 46 -23.89 -19.63 -1.09
C GLU A 46 -24.50 -18.37 -1.72
N ILE A 47 -23.67 -17.46 -2.26
CA ILE A 47 -24.11 -16.17 -2.82
C ILE A 47 -24.69 -16.31 -4.24
N LYS A 48 -24.47 -17.44 -4.92
CA LYS A 48 -24.91 -17.69 -6.31
C LYS A 48 -26.35 -18.21 -6.47
N LYS A 49 -27.22 -18.08 -5.47
CA LYS A 49 -28.66 -18.41 -5.59
C LYS A 49 -29.52 -17.18 -5.86
#